data_AF-A0A527ZCB3-F1
#
_entry.id   AF-A0A527ZCB3-F1
#
_cell.length_a   1.000
_cell.length_b   1.000
_cell.length_c   1.000
_cell.angle_alpha   90.00
_cell.angle_beta   90.00
_cell.angle_gamma   90.00
#
_symmetry.space_group_name_H-M   'P 1'
#
loop_
_entity.id
_entity.type
_entity.pdbx_description
1 polymer ?
#
loop_
_entity_poly.entity_id
_entity_poly.type
_entity_poly.pdbx_seq_one_letter_code
_entity_poly.pdbx_strand_id
1 'polypeptide(L)'
;LRSDQNVSLDQCTTTCFGDPACRAFTYNPKAKWCFLKSDYNTLKPFKGAVAGKIVNVEGDPDIGAPPELAFFPAWMADQAQQYRSRLTGPAYTKPTEGLTALREAAKQASQAGDHRLAVQKYEALVSVLPDDGQLWLE
;
A
#
# COMPACT_ATOMS: atom_id res chain seq x y z
N LEU A 1 11.73 0.49 17.30
CA LEU A 1 10.97 -0.42 18.19
C LEU A 1 11.15 0.08 19.62
N ARG A 2 10.09 0.60 20.25
CA ARG A 2 10.10 1.09 21.63
C ARG A 2 9.40 0.06 22.52
N SER A 3 9.86 -0.15 23.74
CA SER A 3 9.25 -1.13 24.66
C SER A 3 9.01 -0.54 26.04
N ASP A 4 7.79 -0.68 26.54
CA ASP A 4 7.37 -0.25 27.87
C ASP A 4 7.12 -1.48 28.75
N GLN A 5 7.61 -1.45 29.99
CA GLN A 5 7.59 -2.58 30.92
C GLN A 5 6.61 -2.36 32.08
N ASN A 6 6.14 -3.45 32.68
CA ASN A 6 5.20 -3.43 33.81
C ASN A 6 3.89 -2.68 33.52
N VAL A 7 3.43 -2.71 32.26
CA VAL A 7 2.18 -2.07 31.83
C VAL A 7 1.06 -3.10 31.66
N SER A 8 -0.20 -2.65 31.79
CA SER A 8 -1.37 -3.43 31.37
C SER A 8 -1.59 -3.37 29.86
N LEU A 9 -2.49 -4.22 29.35
CA LEU A 9 -2.92 -4.15 27.94
C LEU A 9 -3.56 -2.80 27.62
N ASP A 10 -4.41 -2.27 28.50
CA ASP A 10 -5.08 -0.98 28.30
C ASP A 10 -4.08 0.18 28.30
N GLN A 11 -3.07 0.13 29.16
CA GLN A 11 -1.97 1.10 29.17
C GLN A 11 -1.15 1.00 27.88
N CYS A 12 -0.81 -0.21 27.43
CA CYS A 12 -0.11 -0.43 26.16
C CYS A 12 -0.91 0.14 24.97
N THR A 13 -2.23 -0.08 24.97
CA THR A 13 -3.15 0.44 23.96
C THR A 13 -3.19 1.97 23.99
N THR A 14 -3.40 2.56 25.17
CA THR A 14 -3.46 4.01 25.36
C THR A 14 -2.15 4.69 24.94
N THR A 15 -1.01 4.10 25.32
CA THR A 15 0.30 4.62 24.94
C THR A 15 0.51 4.56 23.43
N CYS A 16 0.07 3.50 22.76
CA CYS A 16 0.15 3.44 21.30
C CYS A 16 -0.79 4.46 20.63
N PHE A 17 -2.02 4.63 21.15
CA PHE A 17 -2.95 5.64 20.64
C PHE A 17 -2.43 7.08 20.81
N GLY A 18 -1.74 7.37 21.90
CA GLY A 18 -1.18 8.69 22.17
C GLY A 18 0.13 8.99 21.43
N ASP A 19 0.72 8.00 20.74
CA ASP A 19 1.98 8.14 20.02
C ASP A 19 1.73 8.17 18.50
N PRO A 20 1.90 9.32 17.83
CA PRO A 20 1.71 9.44 16.39
C PRO A 20 2.65 8.57 15.55
N ALA A 21 3.75 8.07 16.12
CA ALA A 21 4.65 7.13 15.47
C ALA A 21 4.22 5.67 15.67
N CYS A 22 3.32 5.38 16.60
CA CYS A 22 2.82 4.02 16.82
C CYS A 22 1.73 3.67 15.79
N ARG A 23 1.94 2.57 15.08
CA ARG A 23 0.98 2.00 14.11
C ARG A 23 0.42 0.67 14.60
N ALA A 24 1.16 -0.04 15.44
CA ALA A 24 0.75 -1.29 16.05
C ALA A 24 1.51 -1.55 17.35
N PHE A 25 1.02 -2.47 18.16
CA PHE A 25 1.72 -2.95 19.34
C PHE A 25 1.64 -4.46 19.50
N THR A 26 2.54 -5.01 20.33
CA THR A 26 2.47 -6.39 20.77
C THR A 26 2.67 -6.43 22.28
N TYR A 27 1.69 -6.94 23.00
CA TYR A 27 1.68 -7.06 24.44
C TYR A 27 1.91 -8.51 24.87
N ASN A 28 2.82 -8.72 25.82
CA ASN A 28 3.03 -10.00 26.48
C ASN A 28 2.43 -9.94 27.89
N PRO A 29 1.27 -10.57 28.15
CA PRO A 29 0.61 -10.59 29.46
C PRO A 29 1.46 -11.24 30.56
N LYS A 30 2.30 -12.24 30.22
CA LYS A 30 3.15 -12.93 31.21
C LYS A 30 4.28 -12.04 31.71
N ALA A 31 4.91 -11.30 30.79
CA ALA A 31 6.04 -10.41 31.09
C ALA A 31 5.61 -8.97 31.42
N LYS A 32 4.32 -8.64 31.21
CA LYS A 32 3.78 -7.27 31.27
C LYS A 32 4.58 -6.28 30.41
N TRP A 33 4.96 -6.73 29.21
CA TRP A 33 5.76 -5.95 28.27
C TRP A 33 4.93 -5.53 27.08
N CYS A 34 5.05 -4.25 26.71
CA CYS A 34 4.42 -3.64 25.55
C CYS A 34 5.51 -3.27 24.54
N PHE A 35 5.42 -3.82 23.33
CA PHE A 35 6.31 -3.48 22.21
C PHE A 35 5.56 -2.61 21.22
N LEU A 36 5.92 -1.34 21.14
CA LEU A 36 5.35 -0.37 20.21
C LEU A 36 6.11 -0.41 18.89
N LYS A 37 5.34 -0.46 17.81
CA LYS A 37 5.84 -0.60 16.44
C LYS A 37 5.36 0.56 15.59
N SER A 38 6.28 1.09 14.78
CA SER A 38 6.00 2.09 13.75
C SER A 38 5.58 1.46 12.41
N ASP A 39 5.65 0.14 12.31
CA ASP A 39 5.25 -0.68 11.17
C ASP A 39 4.50 -1.95 11.64
N TYR A 40 3.82 -2.64 10.72
CA TYR A 40 3.14 -3.91 11.01
C TYR A 40 3.14 -4.89 9.83
N ASN A 41 4.07 -4.72 8.88
CA ASN A 41 4.11 -5.48 7.62
C ASN A 41 4.32 -7.00 7.80
N THR A 42 4.82 -7.44 8.96
CA THR A 42 5.04 -8.87 9.24
C THR A 42 4.43 -9.29 10.58
N LEU A 43 3.48 -10.22 10.52
CA LEU A 43 2.88 -10.87 11.68
C LEU A 43 3.63 -12.18 11.94
N LYS A 44 4.45 -12.21 12.99
CA LYS A 44 5.03 -13.44 13.52
C LYS A 44 4.19 -13.90 14.71
N PRO A 45 3.43 -15.01 14.60
CA PRO A 45 2.60 -15.49 15.70
C PRO A 45 3.45 -15.83 16.92
N PHE A 46 3.05 -15.34 18.09
CA PHE A 46 3.65 -15.71 19.37
C PHE A 46 2.56 -16.13 20.35
N LYS A 47 2.62 -17.37 20.81
CA LYS A 47 1.56 -17.95 21.65
C LYS A 47 1.46 -17.19 22.98
N GLY A 48 0.29 -16.60 23.22
CA GLY A 48 0.02 -15.85 24.43
C GLY A 48 0.42 -14.37 24.39
N ALA A 49 0.89 -13.83 23.27
CA ALA A 49 0.94 -12.39 23.06
C ALA A 49 -0.38 -11.88 22.46
N VAL A 50 -0.74 -10.65 22.81
CA VAL A 50 -1.87 -9.91 22.23
C VAL A 50 -1.29 -8.87 21.28
N ALA A 51 -1.73 -8.85 20.02
CA ALA A 51 -1.33 -7.83 19.06
C ALA A 51 -2.51 -6.91 18.76
N GLY A 52 -2.25 -5.60 18.69
CA GLY A 52 -3.22 -4.59 18.31
C GLY A 52 -2.67 -3.71 17.19
N LYS A 53 -3.54 -3.32 16.26
CA LYS A 53 -3.25 -2.37 15.17
C LYS A 53 -4.10 -1.12 15.40
N ILE A 54 -3.50 0.05 15.19
CA ILE A 54 -4.26 1.30 15.17
C ILE A 54 -4.88 1.44 13.78
N VAL A 55 -6.20 1.60 13.74
CA VAL A 55 -6.98 1.78 12.52
C VAL A 55 -7.64 3.15 12.56
N ASN A 56 -7.54 3.90 11.46
CA ASN A 56 -8.28 5.15 11.32
C ASN A 56 -9.71 4.82 10.93
N VAL A 57 -10.67 5.33 11.70
CA VAL A 57 -12.12 5.06 11.50
C VAL A 57 -12.66 5.80 10.26
N GLU A 58 -11.94 6.80 9.76
CA GLU A 58 -12.31 7.56 8.55
C GLU A 58 -11.92 6.86 7.23
N GLY A 59 -11.27 5.70 7.29
CA GLY A 59 -10.92 4.89 6.12
C GLY A 59 -11.96 3.81 5.82
N ASP A 60 -11.87 3.22 4.62
CA ASP A 60 -12.60 2.00 4.30
C ASP A 60 -12.26 0.90 5.34
N PRO A 61 -13.24 0.03 5.69
CA PRO A 61 -13.00 -1.06 6.63
C PRO A 61 -11.79 -1.91 6.22
N ASP A 62 -10.87 -2.14 7.15
CA ASP A 62 -9.76 -3.09 6.95
C ASP A 62 -10.33 -4.51 6.91
N ILE A 63 -10.67 -4.98 5.71
CA ILE A 63 -11.18 -6.33 5.45
C ILE A 63 -10.08 -7.41 5.46
N GLY A 64 -8.85 -7.03 5.82
CA GLY A 64 -7.69 -7.90 5.75
C GLY A 64 -7.14 -8.02 4.33
N ALA A 65 -5.96 -8.63 4.20
CA ALA A 65 -5.38 -8.92 2.90
C ALA A 65 -6.31 -9.89 2.15
N PRO A 66 -6.66 -9.63 0.87
CA PRO A 66 -7.41 -10.57 0.07
C PRO A 66 -6.65 -11.90 -0.02
N PRO A 67 -7.34 -13.05 -0.09
CA PRO A 67 -6.69 -14.32 -0.35
C PRO A 67 -5.91 -14.25 -1.66
N GLU A 68 -4.78 -14.97 -1.73
CA GLU A 68 -3.98 -15.00 -2.95
C GLU A 68 -4.84 -15.45 -4.14
N LEU A 69 -4.67 -14.75 -5.27
CA LEU A 69 -5.38 -15.05 -6.50
C LEU A 69 -4.82 -16.36 -7.09
N ALA A 70 -5.33 -17.50 -6.64
CA ALA A 70 -4.82 -18.84 -7.00
C ALA A 70 -4.89 -19.16 -8.50
N PHE A 71 -5.63 -18.37 -9.29
CA PHE A 71 -5.73 -18.51 -10.74
C PHE A 71 -4.64 -17.74 -11.50
N PHE A 72 -3.92 -16.83 -10.85
CA PHE A 72 -2.79 -16.13 -11.44
C PHE A 72 -1.48 -16.75 -10.95
N PRO A 73 -0.55 -17.08 -11.86
CA PRO A 73 0.77 -17.54 -11.45
C PRO A 73 1.56 -16.37 -10.82
N ALA A 74 2.38 -16.68 -9.81
CA ALA A 74 3.11 -15.68 -9.02
C ALA A 74 3.92 -14.68 -9.86
N TRP A 75 4.53 -15.15 -10.97
CA TRP A 75 5.32 -14.31 -11.87
C TRP A 75 4.53 -13.14 -12.47
N MET A 76 3.20 -13.26 -12.60
CA MET A 76 2.37 -12.19 -13.14
C MET A 76 2.26 -11.02 -12.16
N ALA A 77 2.14 -11.32 -10.86
CA ALA A 77 2.19 -10.30 -9.82
C ALA A 77 3.56 -9.61 -9.78
N ASP A 78 4.65 -10.37 -9.90
CA ASP A 78 6.00 -9.83 -9.96
C ASP A 78 6.19 -8.90 -11.17
N GLN A 79 5.70 -9.30 -12.34
CA GLN A 79 5.77 -8.47 -13.55
C GLN A 79 4.96 -7.18 -13.40
N ALA A 80 3.75 -7.24 -12.83
CA ALA A 80 2.95 -6.04 -12.58
C ALA A 80 3.67 -5.07 -11.63
N GLN A 81 4.30 -5.58 -10.57
CA GLN A 81 5.10 -4.78 -9.63
C GLN A 81 6.33 -4.16 -10.30
N GLN A 82 7.04 -4.92 -11.13
CA GLN A 82 8.19 -4.43 -11.89
C GLN A 82 7.78 -3.34 -12.89
N TYR A 83 6.65 -3.55 -13.58
CA TYR A 83 6.13 -2.59 -14.55
C TYR A 83 5.74 -1.27 -13.87
N ARG A 84 4.98 -1.32 -12.76
CA ARG A 84 4.68 -0.14 -11.93
C ARG A 84 5.96 0.55 -11.48
N SER A 85 6.91 -0.20 -10.91
CA SER A 85 8.19 0.35 -10.42
C SER A 85 8.98 1.06 -11.52
N ARG A 86 8.94 0.55 -12.75
CA ARG A 86 9.56 1.20 -13.90
C ARG A 86 8.93 2.56 -14.18
N LEU A 87 7.60 2.66 -14.22
CA LEU A 87 6.88 3.91 -14.52
C LEU A 87 6.98 4.95 -13.38
N THR A 88 7.11 4.49 -12.14
CA THR A 88 7.25 5.37 -10.97
C THR A 88 8.69 5.70 -10.62
N GLY A 89 9.66 4.99 -11.19
CA GLY A 89 11.08 5.15 -10.90
C GLY A 89 11.70 6.42 -11.50
N PRO A 90 12.92 6.79 -11.04
CA PRO A 90 13.60 8.02 -11.46
C PRO A 90 14.04 8.01 -12.92
N ALA A 91 14.15 6.83 -13.54
CA ALA A 91 14.53 6.68 -14.94
C ALA A 91 13.37 6.99 -15.91
N TYR A 92 12.12 7.03 -15.42
CA TYR A 92 10.96 7.34 -16.24
C TYR A 92 10.67 8.84 -16.23
N THR A 93 10.78 9.49 -17.39
CA THR A 93 10.50 10.91 -17.53
C THR A 93 9.01 11.17 -17.33
N LYS A 94 8.67 11.92 -16.29
CA LYS A 94 7.29 12.31 -16.01
C LYS A 94 6.80 13.31 -17.07
N PRO A 95 5.54 13.17 -17.54
CA PRO A 95 4.98 14.12 -18.49
C PRO A 95 4.79 15.49 -17.84
N THR A 96 4.88 16.55 -18.65
CA THR A 96 4.50 17.92 -18.27
C THR A 96 3.05 18.24 -18.67
N GLU A 97 2.45 17.38 -19.48
CA GLU A 97 1.06 17.48 -19.96
C GLU A 97 0.07 17.23 -18.82
N GLY A 98 -1.09 17.90 -18.87
CA GLY A 98 -2.16 17.66 -17.90
C GLY A 98 -2.82 16.29 -18.08
N LEU A 99 -3.35 15.72 -16.99
CA LEU A 99 -3.99 14.39 -16.97
C LEU A 99 -5.08 14.21 -18.03
N THR A 100 -5.96 15.21 -18.20
CA THR A 100 -7.01 15.17 -19.22
C THR A 100 -6.44 15.13 -20.63
N ALA A 101 -5.39 15.90 -20.91
CA ALA A 101 -4.76 15.93 -22.23
C ALA A 101 -4.10 14.59 -22.55
N LEU A 102 -3.44 13.96 -21.57
CA LEU A 102 -2.86 12.62 -21.71
C LEU A 102 -3.94 11.57 -22.00
N ARG A 103 -5.05 11.59 -21.27
CA ARG A 103 -6.17 10.66 -21.45
C ARG A 103 -6.80 10.80 -22.84
N GLU A 104 -7.10 12.02 -23.27
CA GLU A 104 -7.70 12.25 -24.59
C GLU A 104 -6.73 11.87 -25.73
N ALA A 105 -5.44 12.19 -25.58
CA ALA A 105 -4.43 11.78 -26.56
C ALA A 105 -4.29 10.26 -26.65
N ALA A 106 -4.35 9.54 -25.52
CA ALA A 106 -4.34 8.08 -25.49
C ALA A 106 -5.56 7.49 -26.21
N LYS A 107 -6.76 8.00 -25.91
CA LYS A 107 -8.02 7.56 -26.53
C LYS A 107 -8.03 7.83 -28.03
N GLN A 108 -7.62 9.02 -28.45
CA GLN A 108 -7.52 9.38 -29.87
C GLN A 108 -6.52 8.49 -30.61
N ALA A 109 -5.35 8.23 -30.02
CA ALA A 109 -4.36 7.34 -30.61
C ALA A 109 -4.88 5.90 -30.75
N SER A 110 -5.60 5.39 -29.75
CA SER A 110 -6.24 4.07 -29.79
C SER A 110 -7.29 3.98 -30.90
N GLN A 111 -8.16 4.99 -31.01
CA GLN A 111 -9.18 5.09 -32.07
C GLN A 111 -8.59 5.24 -33.47
N ALA A 112 -7.45 5.92 -33.58
CA ALA A 112 -6.70 6.08 -34.83
C ALA A 112 -5.87 4.83 -35.21
N GLY A 113 -5.82 3.80 -34.35
CA GLY A 113 -5.03 2.58 -34.56
C GLY A 113 -3.55 2.72 -34.23
N ASP A 114 -3.09 3.87 -33.71
CA ASP A 114 -1.74 4.04 -33.19
C ASP A 114 -1.66 3.54 -31.74
N HIS A 115 -1.71 2.22 -31.59
CA HIS A 115 -1.66 1.57 -30.27
C HIS A 115 -0.35 1.82 -29.54
N ARG A 116 0.75 2.09 -30.26
CA ARG A 116 2.04 2.41 -29.63
C ARG A 116 1.96 3.75 -28.93
N LEU A 117 1.46 4.78 -29.62
CA LEU A 117 1.26 6.10 -29.03
C LEU A 117 0.24 6.03 -27.89
N ALA A 118 -0.84 5.26 -28.06
CA ALA A 118 -1.84 5.06 -27.01
C ALA A 118 -1.20 4.52 -25.71
N VAL A 119 -0.41 3.44 -25.81
CA VAL A 119 0.30 2.86 -24.66
C VAL A 119 1.25 3.88 -24.03
N GLN A 120 2.01 4.64 -24.82
CA GLN A 120 2.90 5.67 -24.29
C GLN A 120 2.15 6.75 -23.50
N LYS A 121 0.98 7.16 -23.98
CA LYS A 121 0.16 8.17 -23.31
C LYS A 121 -0.52 7.62 -22.05
N TYR A 122 -0.97 6.37 -22.05
CA TYR A 122 -1.47 5.71 -20.84
C TYR A 122 -0.36 5.48 -19.80
N GLU A 123 0.83 5.05 -20.21
CA GLU A 123 1.99 4.94 -19.33
C GLU A 123 2.34 6.29 -18.67
N ALA A 124 2.32 7.36 -19.46
CA ALA A 124 2.53 8.70 -18.94
C ALA A 124 1.44 9.10 -17.94
N LEU A 125 0.18 8.79 -18.22
CA LEU A 125 -0.97 9.06 -17.34
C LEU A 125 -0.84 8.34 -15.99
N VAL A 126 -0.63 7.01 -15.97
CA VAL A 126 -0.48 6.24 -14.73
C VAL A 126 0.82 6.58 -13.99
N SER A 127 1.83 7.12 -14.67
CA SER A 127 3.05 7.58 -14.01
C SER A 127 2.82 8.79 -13.09
N VAL A 128 1.78 9.61 -13.35
CA VAL A 128 1.45 10.80 -12.56
C VAL A 128 0.61 10.44 -11.33
N LEU A 129 -0.38 9.56 -11.49
CA LEU A 129 -1.25 9.07 -10.42
C LEU A 129 -1.23 7.54 -10.34
N PRO A 130 -0.13 6.93 -9.87
CA PRO A 130 0.05 5.47 -9.92
C PRO A 130 -0.87 4.68 -8.99
N ASP A 131 -1.45 5.35 -7.98
CA ASP A 131 -2.32 4.71 -6.99
C ASP A 131 -3.82 4.83 -7.35
N ASP A 132 -4.17 5.56 -8.43
CA ASP A 132 -5.53 5.60 -8.95
C ASP A 132 -5.79 4.38 -9.84
N GLY A 133 -6.44 3.36 -9.26
CA GLY A 133 -6.76 2.11 -9.93
C GLY A 133 -7.61 2.26 -11.20
N GLN A 134 -8.42 3.32 -11.32
CA GLN A 134 -9.26 3.53 -12.52
C GLN A 134 -8.42 3.84 -13.75
N LEU A 135 -7.27 4.50 -13.57
CA LEU A 135 -6.36 4.83 -14.69
C LEU A 135 -5.70 3.59 -15.31
N TRP A 136 -5.59 2.50 -14.56
CA TRP A 136 -5.03 1.23 -15.03
C TRP A 136 -6.02 0.39 -15.84
N LEU A 137 -7.29 0.80 -15.90
CA LEU A 137 -8.38 0.10 -16.59
C LEU A 137 -8.78 0.76 -17.93
N GLU A 138 -8.17 1.90 -18.28
CA GLU A 138 -8.46 2.66 -19.51
C GLU A 138 -7.68 2.15 -20.73
#